data_AF-A0A2E5WMJ1-F1
#
_entry.id   AF-A0A2E5WMJ1-F1
#
_cell.length_a   1.000
_cell.length_b   1.000
_cell.length_c   1.000
_cell.angle_alpha   90.00
_cell.angle_beta   90.00
_cell.angle_gamma   90.00
#
_symmetry.space_group_name_H-M   'P 1'
#
loop_
_entity.id
_entity.type
_entity.pdbx_description
1 polymer ?
#
loop_
_entity_poly.entity_id
_entity_poly.type
_entity_poly.pdbx_seq_one_letter_code
_entity_poly.pdbx_strand_id
1 'polypeptide(L)'
;MAKISFEKFTLIIILSIVFISIAGAIFYQKFETENIFRESLNEYISTNLGIKFQYAQWFTGTVIEQGNRIFPDHDQMSLPITDWSFMDYIAVFEKPEDEQIEDSIKDIIKQEGKKLENCQITKINHWAHPEYESLIISLANPVTSYSETELEEIKQADIQAKEDGGPFNGEYEKRIISNKRLINLCSEYATGNSRIPSMFLYNKDASKTKFIFLPATNDLYFHNEGTIEFLDNNPLFFMKFFEKFKFFMNL
;
A
#
# COMPACT_ATOMS: atom_id res chain seq x y z
N MET A 1 -71.81 3.83 -9.03
CA MET A 1 -70.53 3.43 -9.66
C MET A 1 -70.12 4.50 -10.65
N ALA A 2 -68.99 5.19 -10.43
CA ALA A 2 -68.49 6.15 -11.40
C ALA A 2 -67.84 5.40 -12.58
N LYS A 3 -68.37 5.56 -13.79
CA LYS A 3 -67.72 5.06 -15.01
C LYS A 3 -66.53 5.96 -15.32
N ILE A 4 -65.31 5.46 -15.10
CA ILE A 4 -64.09 6.09 -15.62
C ILE A 4 -64.16 5.95 -17.14
N SER A 5 -64.08 7.08 -17.87
CA SER A 5 -64.05 7.03 -19.33
C SER A 5 -62.77 6.34 -19.80
N PHE A 6 -62.85 5.67 -20.96
CA PHE A 6 -61.70 4.99 -21.56
C PHE A 6 -60.47 5.93 -21.66
N GLU A 7 -60.70 7.18 -22.04
CA GLU A 7 -59.65 8.23 -22.09
C GLU A 7 -58.97 8.48 -20.74
N LYS A 8 -59.74 8.52 -19.65
CA LYS A 8 -59.19 8.69 -18.29
C LYS A 8 -58.42 7.46 -17.85
N PHE A 9 -58.88 6.27 -18.23
CA PHE A 9 -58.17 5.01 -17.95
C PHE A 9 -56.83 4.93 -18.70
N THR A 10 -56.81 5.30 -19.99
CA THR A 10 -55.58 5.36 -20.80
C THR A 10 -54.59 6.38 -20.24
N LEU A 11 -55.06 7.56 -19.81
CA LEU A 11 -54.21 8.59 -19.21
C LEU A 11 -53.55 8.10 -17.91
N ILE A 12 -54.28 7.38 -17.06
CA ILE A 12 -53.75 6.82 -15.80
C ILE A 12 -52.64 5.78 -16.09
N ILE A 13 -52.80 4.96 -17.13
CA ILE A 13 -51.79 3.97 -17.52
C ILE A 13 -50.52 4.67 -18.02
N ILE A 14 -50.66 5.68 -18.89
CA ILE A 14 -49.51 6.43 -19.41
C ILE A 14 -48.76 7.13 -18.27
N LEU A 15 -49.48 7.80 -17.36
CA LEU A 15 -48.86 8.46 -16.20
C LEU A 15 -48.16 7.46 -15.28
N SER A 16 -48.73 6.27 -15.07
CA SER A 16 -48.12 5.21 -14.26
C SER A 16 -46.81 4.71 -14.89
N ILE A 17 -46.79 4.50 -16.21
CA ILE A 17 -45.58 4.06 -16.92
C ILE A 17 -44.49 5.13 -16.83
N VAL A 18 -44.83 6.40 -17.09
CA VAL A 18 -43.89 7.52 -16.99
C VAL A 18 -43.31 7.64 -15.58
N PHE A 19 -44.15 7.50 -14.55
CA PHE A 19 -43.70 7.59 -13.16
C PHE A 19 -42.77 6.43 -12.78
N ILE A 20 -43.07 5.21 -13.21
CA ILE A 20 -42.20 4.03 -12.99
C ILE A 20 -40.87 4.20 -13.72
N SER A 21 -40.86 4.70 -14.96
CA SER A 21 -39.62 4.94 -15.72
C SER A 21 -38.75 6.02 -15.08
N ILE A 22 -39.34 7.12 -14.60
CA ILE A 22 -38.60 8.19 -13.91
C ILE A 22 -38.06 7.68 -12.56
N ALA A 23 -38.87 6.97 -11.77
CA ALA A 23 -38.42 6.40 -10.51
C ALA A 23 -37.31 5.36 -10.72
N GLY A 24 -37.42 4.53 -11.75
CA GLY A 24 -36.39 3.56 -12.14
C GLY A 24 -35.09 4.23 -12.58
N ALA A 25 -35.17 5.32 -13.35
CA ALA A 25 -33.99 6.08 -13.75
C ALA A 25 -33.29 6.77 -12.56
N ILE A 26 -34.05 7.35 -11.63
CA ILE A 26 -33.50 7.96 -10.40
C ILE A 26 -32.86 6.88 -9.51
N PHE A 27 -33.49 5.72 -9.36
CA PHE A 27 -32.95 4.62 -8.57
C PHE A 27 -31.68 4.03 -9.21
N TYR A 28 -31.69 3.85 -10.53
CA TYR A 28 -30.52 3.39 -11.30
C TYR A 28 -29.36 4.38 -11.19
N GLN A 29 -29.63 5.68 -11.34
CA GLN A 29 -28.62 6.73 -11.20
C GLN A 29 -28.05 6.79 -9.78
N LYS A 30 -28.89 6.64 -8.74
CA LYS A 30 -28.43 6.56 -7.35
C LYS A 30 -27.56 5.32 -7.11
N PHE A 31 -27.95 4.17 -7.66
CA PHE A 31 -27.21 2.91 -7.56
C PHE A 31 -25.86 2.95 -8.30
N GLU A 32 -25.81 3.52 -9.51
CA GLU A 32 -24.55 3.77 -10.22
C GLU A 32 -23.67 4.77 -9.46
N THR A 33 -24.25 5.85 -8.92
CA THR A 33 -23.47 6.83 -8.16
C THR A 33 -22.88 6.20 -6.89
N GLU A 34 -23.63 5.37 -6.16
CA GLU A 34 -23.12 4.65 -4.99
C GLU A 34 -22.04 3.61 -5.34
N ASN A 35 -22.14 2.93 -6.49
CA ASN A 35 -21.11 2.00 -6.96
C ASN A 35 -19.86 2.70 -7.49
N ILE A 36 -20.01 3.80 -8.23
CA ILE A 36 -18.89 4.65 -8.67
C ILE A 36 -18.18 5.26 -7.46
N PHE A 37 -18.92 5.65 -6.41
CA PHE A 37 -18.32 6.12 -5.16
C PHE A 37 -17.57 5.01 -4.43
N ARG A 38 -18.12 3.79 -4.37
CA ARG A 38 -17.43 2.62 -3.79
C ARG A 38 -16.15 2.24 -4.53
N GLU A 39 -16.13 2.32 -5.86
CA GLU A 39 -14.90 2.10 -6.63
C GLU A 39 -13.88 3.25 -6.49
N SER A 40 -14.32 4.46 -6.11
CA SER A 40 -13.44 5.62 -5.91
C SER A 40 -12.91 5.84 -4.48
N LEU A 41 -13.31 5.00 -3.52
CA LEU A 41 -13.08 5.24 -2.07
C LEU A 41 -11.79 4.61 -1.50
N ASN A 42 -11.03 3.86 -2.31
CA ASN A 42 -9.83 3.15 -1.83
C ASN A 42 -8.53 3.73 -2.39
N GLU A 43 -8.46 5.03 -2.68
CA GLU A 43 -7.24 5.70 -3.16
C GLU A 43 -6.75 6.75 -2.15
N TYR A 44 -5.44 6.78 -1.94
CA TYR A 44 -4.73 7.84 -1.23
C TYR A 44 -3.87 8.65 -2.20
N ILE A 45 -3.84 9.97 -1.98
CA ILE A 45 -2.99 10.89 -2.74
C ILE A 45 -2.21 11.74 -1.75
N SER A 46 -0.89 11.58 -1.75
CA SER A 46 0.05 12.48 -1.09
C SER A 46 0.52 13.53 -2.07
N THR A 47 -0.02 14.75 -1.98
CA THR A 47 0.51 15.88 -2.76
C THR A 47 1.87 16.34 -2.26
N ASN A 48 2.15 16.16 -0.96
CA ASN A 48 3.42 16.54 -0.35
C ASN A 48 4.58 15.65 -0.83
N LEU A 49 4.34 14.33 -0.89
CA LEU A 49 5.35 13.35 -1.32
C LEU A 49 5.25 13.03 -2.81
N GLY A 50 4.25 13.56 -3.51
CA GLY A 50 4.09 13.39 -4.94
C GLY A 50 3.78 11.95 -5.35
N ILE A 51 3.01 11.23 -4.53
CA ILE A 51 2.61 9.84 -4.79
C ILE A 51 1.11 9.63 -4.63
N LYS A 52 0.57 8.62 -5.32
CA LYS A 52 -0.76 8.07 -5.09
C LYS A 52 -0.68 6.56 -4.97
N PHE A 53 -1.60 5.93 -4.24
CA PHE A 53 -1.70 4.48 -4.16
C PHE A 53 -3.12 4.03 -3.78
N GLN A 54 -3.43 2.76 -4.03
CA GLN A 54 -4.67 2.14 -3.55
C GLN A 54 -4.47 1.44 -2.21
N TYR A 55 -5.46 1.58 -1.33
CA TYR A 55 -5.54 0.79 -0.11
C TYR A 55 -5.93 -0.65 -0.42
N ALA A 56 -5.51 -1.57 0.45
CA ALA A 56 -6.09 -2.91 0.47
C ALA A 56 -7.60 -2.83 0.69
N GLN A 57 -8.37 -3.65 -0.02
CA GLN A 57 -9.85 -3.59 -0.02
C GLN A 57 -10.48 -3.72 1.37
N TRP A 58 -9.78 -4.35 2.32
CA TRP A 58 -10.22 -4.57 3.69
C TRP A 58 -9.78 -3.47 4.66
N PHE A 59 -8.91 -2.54 4.23
CA PHE A 59 -8.49 -1.41 5.05
C PHE A 59 -9.55 -0.31 5.06
N THR A 60 -9.95 0.11 6.26
CA THR A 60 -10.99 1.12 6.48
C THR A 60 -10.48 2.35 7.26
N GLY A 61 -9.18 2.40 7.55
CA GLY A 61 -8.54 3.46 8.34
C GLY A 61 -8.10 4.67 7.48
N THR A 62 -7.60 5.70 8.16
CA THR A 62 -6.92 6.85 7.55
C THR A 62 -5.41 6.59 7.47
N VAL A 63 -4.63 7.54 6.95
CA VAL A 63 -3.17 7.50 7.04
C VAL A 63 -2.64 8.81 7.61
N ILE A 64 -1.47 8.74 8.25
CA ILE A 64 -0.76 9.89 8.82
C ILE A 64 0.53 10.07 8.03
N GLU A 65 0.73 11.27 7.48
CA GLU A 65 2.01 11.66 6.87
C GLU A 65 2.92 12.30 7.93
N GLN A 66 4.17 11.83 8.00
CA GLN A 66 5.21 12.43 8.84
C GLN A 66 6.52 12.51 8.08
N GLY A 67 6.93 13.73 7.74
CA GLY A 67 8.14 13.96 6.95
C GLY A 67 8.04 13.26 5.60
N ASN A 68 8.92 12.29 5.34
CA ASN A 68 8.95 11.52 4.10
C ASN A 68 8.24 10.16 4.21
N ARG A 69 7.51 9.91 5.30
CA ARG A 69 6.86 8.63 5.61
C ARG A 69 5.34 8.77 5.66
N ILE A 70 4.62 7.73 5.26
CA ILE A 70 3.17 7.58 5.37
C ILE A 70 2.88 6.33 6.19
N PHE A 71 2.12 6.48 7.26
CA PHE A 71 1.73 5.40 8.17
C PHE A 71 0.22 5.15 8.10
N PRO A 72 -0.25 3.91 8.28
CA PRO A 72 -1.65 3.66 8.57
C PRO A 72 -2.01 4.32 9.91
N ASP A 73 -3.10 5.06 9.90
CA ASP A 73 -3.68 5.66 11.10
C ASP A 73 -4.47 4.61 11.85
N HIS A 74 -3.97 4.25 13.02
CA HIS A 74 -4.56 3.24 13.89
C HIS A 74 -5.18 3.84 15.15
N ASP A 75 -5.66 5.08 15.15
CA ASP A 75 -6.35 5.71 16.30
C ASP A 75 -7.65 4.97 16.77
N GLN A 76 -7.93 3.76 16.27
CA GLN A 76 -8.90 2.79 16.82
C GLN A 76 -8.29 1.51 17.44
N MET A 77 -6.96 1.35 17.48
CA MET A 77 -6.30 0.24 18.16
C MET A 77 -5.96 0.60 19.59
N SER A 78 -6.64 -0.05 20.53
CA SER A 78 -6.55 0.16 21.98
C SER A 78 -5.28 -0.39 22.65
N LEU A 79 -4.19 -0.60 21.90
CA LEU A 79 -2.94 -1.13 22.44
C LEU A 79 -1.81 -0.09 22.33
N PRO A 80 -1.05 0.16 23.42
CA PRO A 80 0.12 1.00 23.35
C PRO A 80 1.17 0.35 22.43
N ILE A 81 1.51 1.05 21.35
CA ILE A 81 2.52 0.61 20.38
C ILE A 81 3.90 0.80 21.04
N THR A 82 4.53 -0.30 21.45
CA THR A 82 5.85 -0.29 22.09
C THR A 82 7.00 -0.58 21.12
N ASP A 83 6.71 -0.97 19.88
CA ASP A 83 7.74 -1.33 18.89
C ASP A 83 7.34 -0.88 17.47
N TRP A 84 7.94 0.21 17.01
CA TRP A 84 7.71 0.80 15.69
C TRP A 84 8.32 -0.02 14.55
N SER A 85 9.13 -1.04 14.84
CA SER A 85 9.77 -1.89 13.83
C SER A 85 8.81 -2.80 13.05
N PHE A 86 7.53 -2.83 13.44
CA PHE A 86 6.47 -3.65 12.84
C PHE A 86 5.35 -2.83 12.18
N MET A 87 5.42 -1.50 12.17
CA MET A 87 4.41 -0.71 11.47
C MET A 87 4.72 -0.70 9.98
N ASP A 88 3.75 -1.13 9.17
CA ASP A 88 3.78 -0.95 7.73
C ASP A 88 3.80 0.56 7.44
N TYR A 89 4.80 1.06 6.74
CA TYR A 89 4.85 2.44 6.30
C TYR A 89 5.37 2.52 4.87
N ILE A 90 5.01 3.57 4.15
CA ILE A 90 5.66 3.92 2.88
C ILE A 90 6.65 5.02 3.16
N ALA A 91 7.87 4.94 2.64
CA ALA A 91 8.78 6.07 2.65
C ALA A 91 9.14 6.51 1.23
N VAL A 92 9.19 7.82 1.01
CA VAL A 92 9.52 8.41 -0.29
C VAL A 92 10.86 9.14 -0.18
N PHE A 93 11.71 9.00 -1.19
CA PHE A 93 12.99 9.69 -1.26
C PHE A 93 13.21 10.27 -2.66
N GLU A 94 13.91 11.39 -2.71
CA GLU A 94 14.33 12.01 -3.97
C GLU A 94 15.86 12.14 -3.98
N LYS A 95 16.46 11.80 -5.12
CA LYS A 95 17.90 11.86 -5.36
C LYS A 95 18.18 12.51 -6.72
N PRO A 96 19.36 13.09 -6.92
CA PRO A 96 19.78 13.57 -8.23
C PRO A 96 19.65 12.47 -9.31
N GLU A 97 19.30 12.86 -10.53
CA GLU A 97 19.12 11.90 -11.64
C GLU A 97 20.43 11.25 -12.10
N ASP A 98 21.53 11.99 -11.96
CA ASP A 98 22.88 11.61 -12.38
C ASP A 98 23.57 10.63 -11.44
N GLU A 99 22.99 10.39 -10.25
CA GLU A 99 23.51 9.41 -9.30
C GLU A 99 23.20 7.97 -9.73
N GLN A 100 24.14 7.06 -9.48
CA GLN A 100 23.85 5.64 -9.66
C GLN A 100 22.81 5.18 -8.63
N ILE A 101 21.84 4.39 -9.08
CA ILE A 101 20.72 3.91 -8.26
C ILE A 101 21.20 3.20 -6.98
N GLU A 102 22.24 2.37 -7.10
CA GLU A 102 22.81 1.68 -5.93
C GLU A 102 23.44 2.65 -4.93
N ASP A 103 24.08 3.71 -5.39
CA ASP A 103 24.72 4.72 -4.55
C ASP A 103 23.67 5.59 -3.86
N SER A 104 22.61 5.98 -4.59
CA SER A 104 21.43 6.64 -4.03
C SER A 104 20.81 5.87 -2.87
N ILE A 105 20.64 4.54 -3.02
CA ILE A 105 20.09 3.67 -1.95
C ILE A 105 21.08 3.53 -0.79
N LYS A 106 22.37 3.36 -1.06
CA LYS A 106 23.40 3.33 0.00
C LYS A 106 23.41 4.63 0.80
N ASP A 107 23.25 5.77 0.15
CA ASP A 107 23.15 7.05 0.83
C ASP A 107 21.88 7.17 1.69
N ILE A 108 20.74 6.65 1.22
CA ILE A 108 19.50 6.57 2.03
C ILE A 108 19.77 5.74 3.30
N ILE A 109 20.37 4.56 3.18
CA ILE A 109 20.70 3.68 4.33
C ILE A 109 21.69 4.36 5.28
N LYS A 110 22.69 5.06 4.74
CA LYS A 110 23.73 5.73 5.52
C LYS A 110 23.18 6.86 6.38
N GLN A 111 22.17 7.58 5.89
CA GLN A 111 21.49 8.63 6.65
C GLN A 111 20.83 8.11 7.93
N GLU A 112 20.55 6.81 8.02
CA GLU A 112 20.02 6.15 9.22
C GLU A 112 21.09 5.69 10.21
N GLY A 113 22.37 5.98 9.94
CA GLY A 113 23.48 5.60 10.81
C GLY A 113 23.86 4.11 10.73
N LYS A 114 23.48 3.41 9.65
CA LYS A 114 23.79 1.99 9.43
C LYS A 114 25.09 1.78 8.66
N LYS A 115 25.70 0.59 8.85
CA LYS A 115 26.95 0.19 8.21
C LYS A 115 26.70 -0.48 6.87
N LEU A 116 27.14 0.17 5.79
CA LEU A 116 26.86 -0.28 4.42
C LEU A 116 27.59 -1.56 4.02
N GLU A 117 28.73 -1.89 4.65
CA GLU A 117 29.52 -3.08 4.30
C GLU A 117 28.78 -4.41 4.46
N ASN A 118 27.71 -4.43 5.24
CA ASN A 118 26.88 -5.62 5.48
C ASN A 118 25.69 -5.73 4.52
N CYS A 119 25.45 -4.71 3.69
CA CYS A 119 24.31 -4.62 2.79
C CYS A 119 24.69 -4.95 1.35
N GLN A 120 23.81 -5.69 0.68
CA GLN A 120 23.85 -5.95 -0.75
C GLN A 120 22.54 -5.48 -1.36
N ILE A 121 22.61 -4.78 -2.49
CA ILE A 121 21.44 -4.37 -3.26
C ILE A 121 21.29 -5.34 -4.42
N THR A 122 20.09 -5.90 -4.58
CA THR A 122 19.79 -6.86 -5.64
C THR A 122 18.59 -6.39 -6.44
N LYS A 123 18.76 -6.25 -7.76
CA LYS A 123 17.65 -5.95 -8.67
C LYS A 123 16.74 -7.17 -8.79
N ILE A 124 15.43 -6.95 -8.69
CA ILE A 124 14.40 -7.98 -8.88
C ILE A 124 13.41 -7.51 -9.96
N ASN A 125 12.94 -8.44 -10.79
CA ASN A 125 12.01 -8.14 -11.90
C ASN A 125 10.54 -8.41 -11.56
N HIS A 126 10.19 -8.48 -10.28
CA HIS A 126 8.86 -8.87 -9.82
C HIS A 126 8.26 -7.75 -8.93
N TRP A 127 6.93 -7.59 -8.99
CA TRP A 127 6.12 -6.75 -8.09
C TRP A 127 6.12 -5.23 -8.31
N ALA A 128 6.80 -4.72 -9.33
CA ALA A 128 6.68 -3.33 -9.79
C ALA A 128 5.65 -3.19 -10.94
N HIS A 129 5.05 -2.00 -11.05
CA HIS A 129 4.45 -1.56 -12.32
C HIS A 129 5.52 -1.63 -13.43
N PRO A 130 5.18 -1.95 -14.70
CA PRO A 130 6.17 -2.07 -15.79
C PRO A 130 7.06 -0.83 -16.01
N GLU A 131 6.63 0.34 -15.55
CA GLU A 131 7.37 1.60 -15.64
C GLU A 131 8.36 1.83 -14.48
N TYR A 132 8.35 0.94 -13.49
CA TYR A 132 9.25 1.00 -12.33
C TYR A 132 10.15 -0.21 -12.31
N GLU A 133 11.30 -0.01 -11.69
CA GLU A 133 12.21 -1.09 -11.35
C GLU A 133 12.21 -1.32 -9.84
N SER A 134 12.40 -2.58 -9.44
CA SER A 134 12.41 -3.00 -8.04
C SER A 134 13.81 -3.45 -7.62
N LEU A 135 14.24 -3.03 -6.44
CA LEU A 135 15.43 -3.57 -5.78
C LEU A 135 15.12 -3.99 -4.35
N ILE A 136 15.82 -5.00 -3.86
CA ILE A 136 15.79 -5.42 -2.46
C ILE A 136 17.15 -5.22 -1.81
N ILE A 137 17.14 -5.07 -0.49
CA ILE A 137 18.36 -5.05 0.32
C ILE A 137 18.47 -6.39 1.07
N SER A 138 19.61 -7.05 0.91
CA SER A 138 19.97 -8.31 1.57
C SER A 138 21.29 -8.18 2.34
N LEU A 139 21.61 -9.20 3.16
CA LEU A 139 22.96 -9.30 3.73
C LEU A 139 23.95 -9.63 2.62
N ALA A 140 25.09 -8.93 2.60
CA ALA A 140 26.20 -9.26 1.71
C ALA A 140 26.79 -10.65 1.99
N ASN A 141 26.80 -11.06 3.27
CA ASN A 141 27.21 -12.39 3.72
C ASN A 141 26.07 -13.00 4.55
N PRO A 142 25.17 -13.79 3.95
CA PRO A 142 24.04 -14.36 4.67
C PRO A 142 24.54 -15.34 5.74
N VAL A 143 24.16 -15.09 7.00
CA VAL A 143 24.45 -16.01 8.11
C VAL A 143 23.43 -17.15 8.06
N THR A 144 23.86 -18.30 7.54
CA THR A 144 22.99 -19.47 7.34
C THR A 144 22.95 -20.45 8.52
N SER A 145 23.77 -20.23 9.56
CA SER A 145 23.76 -21.01 10.79
C SER A 145 23.07 -20.27 11.94
N TYR A 146 22.37 -21.02 12.78
CA TYR A 146 21.75 -20.52 14.01
C TYR A 146 22.66 -20.84 15.20
N SER A 147 22.75 -19.92 16.14
CA SER A 147 23.40 -20.14 17.44
C SER A 147 22.59 -21.11 18.30
N GLU A 148 23.19 -21.65 19.36
CA GLU A 148 22.48 -22.51 20.31
C GLU A 148 21.27 -21.82 20.93
N THR A 149 21.39 -20.53 21.23
CA THR A 149 20.28 -19.72 21.78
C THR A 149 19.13 -19.60 20.77
N GLU A 150 19.42 -19.29 19.52
CA GLU A 150 18.39 -19.18 18.47
C GLU A 150 17.74 -20.53 18.14
N LEU A 151 18.51 -21.63 18.20
CA LEU A 151 17.95 -22.98 18.04
C LEU A 151 16.97 -23.33 19.16
N GLU A 152 17.24 -22.90 20.39
CA GLU A 152 16.32 -23.10 21.50
C GLU A 152 15.06 -22.23 21.34
N GLU A 153 15.18 -20.97 20.90
CA GLU A 153 14.03 -20.11 20.58
C GLU A 153 13.11 -20.75 19.53
N ILE A 154 13.68 -21.25 18.43
CA ILE A 154 12.96 -21.96 17.37
C ILE A 154 12.22 -23.18 17.92
N LYS A 155 12.88 -23.96 18.77
CA LYS A 155 12.31 -25.16 19.37
C LYS A 155 11.16 -24.84 20.33
N GLN A 156 11.29 -23.79 21.13
CA GLN A 156 10.23 -23.35 22.03
C GLN A 156 8.99 -22.86 21.27
N ALA A 157 9.18 -22.16 20.13
CA ALA A 157 8.07 -21.75 19.27
C ALA A 157 7.27 -22.96 18.74
N ASP A 158 7.94 -24.06 18.38
CA ASP A 158 7.28 -25.30 17.96
C ASP A 158 6.52 -26.00 19.10
N ILE A 159 7.09 -26.00 20.31
CA ILE A 159 6.43 -26.58 21.50
C ILE A 159 5.14 -25.80 21.80
N GLN A 160 5.22 -24.47 21.86
CA GLN A 160 4.09 -23.61 22.18
C GLN A 160 2.97 -23.74 21.15
N ALA A 161 3.29 -23.71 19.85
CA ALA A 161 2.27 -23.82 18.81
C ALA A 161 1.53 -25.17 18.85
N LYS A 162 2.23 -26.24 19.24
CA LYS A 162 1.63 -27.57 19.45
C LYS A 162 0.71 -27.60 20.67
N GLU A 163 1.07 -26.92 21.75
CA GLU A 163 0.22 -26.80 22.96
C GLU A 163 -1.09 -26.06 22.65
N ASP A 164 -1.03 -25.06 21.77
CA ASP A 164 -2.20 -24.28 21.32
C ASP A 164 -3.03 -24.97 20.21
N GLY A 165 -2.66 -26.19 19.82
CA GLY A 165 -3.33 -26.94 18.74
C GLY A 165 -3.10 -26.39 17.33
N GLY A 166 -2.13 -25.49 17.18
CA GLY A 166 -1.73 -24.86 15.92
C GLY A 166 -0.69 -25.67 15.12
N PRO A 167 -0.35 -25.21 13.90
CA PRO A 167 0.73 -25.79 13.11
C PRO A 167 2.11 -25.50 13.74
N PHE A 168 3.12 -26.33 13.42
CA PHE A 168 4.53 -26.06 13.79
C PHE A 168 4.96 -24.66 13.32
N ASN A 169 5.58 -23.89 14.22
CA ASN A 169 5.87 -22.46 14.04
C ASN A 169 7.38 -22.15 14.01
N GLY A 170 8.25 -23.15 14.13
CA GLY A 170 9.70 -22.99 14.13
C GLY A 170 10.25 -22.41 12.81
N GLU A 171 9.63 -22.71 11.67
CA GLU A 171 9.99 -22.09 10.39
C GLU A 171 9.62 -20.61 10.32
N TYR A 172 8.57 -20.18 11.03
CA TYR A 172 8.23 -18.77 11.15
C TYR A 172 9.22 -18.06 12.07
N GLU A 173 9.59 -18.68 13.20
CA GLU A 173 10.58 -18.11 14.12
C GLU A 173 11.96 -17.96 13.45
N LYS A 174 12.38 -18.94 12.64
CA LYS A 174 13.59 -18.82 11.80
C LYS A 174 13.59 -17.56 10.92
N ARG A 175 12.41 -17.16 10.41
CA ARG A 175 12.25 -15.95 9.58
C ARG A 175 12.33 -14.69 10.42
N ILE A 176 11.70 -14.67 11.60
CA ILE A 176 11.80 -13.55 12.55
C ILE A 176 13.27 -13.30 12.91
N ILE A 177 14.01 -14.34 13.29
CA ILE A 177 15.43 -14.25 13.64
C ILE A 177 16.25 -13.75 12.44
N SER A 178 15.99 -14.27 11.23
CA SER A 178 16.66 -13.82 10.01
C SER A 178 16.43 -12.33 9.71
N ASN A 179 15.19 -11.85 9.84
CA ASN A 179 14.86 -10.44 9.64
C ASN A 179 15.51 -9.55 10.72
N LYS A 180 15.49 -9.96 12.00
CA LYS A 180 16.19 -9.25 13.08
C LYS A 180 17.68 -9.09 12.77
N ARG A 181 18.34 -10.17 12.33
CA ARG A 181 19.75 -10.12 11.92
C ARG A 181 19.98 -9.17 10.75
N LEU A 182 19.12 -9.18 9.75
CA LEU A 182 19.21 -8.31 8.57
C LEU A 182 19.08 -6.83 8.97
N ILE A 183 18.13 -6.48 9.83
CA ILE A 183 17.94 -5.11 10.36
C ILE A 183 19.12 -4.65 11.22
N ASN A 184 19.61 -5.54 12.08
CA ASN A 184 20.68 -5.22 13.02
C ASN A 184 22.03 -5.06 12.32
N LEU A 185 22.34 -5.94 11.37
CA LEU A 185 23.63 -5.96 10.69
C LEU A 185 23.66 -5.05 9.46
N CYS A 186 22.55 -4.93 8.72
CA CYS A 186 22.47 -4.14 7.49
C CYS A 186 21.61 -2.88 7.64
N SER A 187 20.27 -2.95 7.55
CA SER A 187 19.40 -1.76 7.53
C SER A 187 17.96 -2.10 7.90
N GLU A 188 17.20 -1.16 8.47
CA GLU A 188 15.75 -1.34 8.67
C GLU A 188 14.99 -1.48 7.35
N TYR A 189 15.54 -0.92 6.26
CA TYR A 189 15.04 -1.12 4.91
C TYR A 189 15.31 -2.52 4.34
N ALA A 190 16.09 -3.33 5.06
CA ALA A 190 16.43 -4.67 4.65
C ALA A 190 15.57 -5.67 5.44
N THR A 191 14.60 -6.29 4.77
CA THR A 191 13.83 -7.41 5.32
C THR A 191 13.57 -8.43 4.21
N GLY A 192 13.75 -9.71 4.51
CA GLY A 192 14.02 -10.71 3.48
C GLY A 192 13.01 -11.84 3.35
N ASN A 193 12.07 -12.01 4.29
CA ASN A 193 11.34 -13.27 4.40
C ASN A 193 9.85 -13.17 4.79
N SER A 194 9.14 -12.14 4.33
CA SER A 194 7.69 -12.26 4.13
C SER A 194 7.42 -12.82 2.71
N ARG A 195 6.15 -13.11 2.37
CA ARG A 195 5.77 -13.46 0.98
C ARG A 195 6.20 -12.37 -0.03
N ILE A 196 6.38 -11.13 0.44
CA ILE A 196 6.78 -9.94 -0.31
C ILE A 196 7.91 -9.21 0.47
N PRO A 197 9.19 -9.34 0.11
CA PRO A 197 10.31 -8.73 0.80
C PRO A 197 10.26 -7.19 0.76
N SER A 198 11.03 -6.55 1.63
CA SER A 198 11.23 -5.11 1.59
C SER A 198 11.83 -4.73 0.24
N MET A 199 11.32 -3.67 -0.38
CA MET A 199 11.80 -3.23 -1.69
C MET A 199 11.82 -1.72 -1.84
N PHE A 200 12.73 -1.26 -2.69
CA PHE A 200 12.70 0.06 -3.29
C PHE A 200 12.12 -0.06 -4.69
N LEU A 201 11.00 0.62 -4.92
CA LEU A 201 10.54 0.95 -6.26
C LEU A 201 11.18 2.27 -6.67
N TYR A 202 11.62 2.40 -7.91
CA TYR A 202 12.11 3.67 -8.39
C TYR A 202 11.72 3.97 -9.82
N ASN A 203 11.66 5.27 -10.12
CA ASN A 203 11.53 5.81 -11.46
C ASN A 203 12.56 6.92 -11.65
N LYS A 204 13.15 6.97 -12.85
CA LYS A 204 13.98 8.09 -13.29
C LYS A 204 13.13 9.07 -14.09
N ASP A 205 12.98 10.27 -13.55
CA ASP A 205 12.48 11.41 -14.30
C ASP A 205 13.65 12.30 -14.74
N ALA A 206 13.44 13.17 -15.73
CA ALA A 206 14.44 14.04 -16.36
C ALA A 206 15.17 14.99 -15.38
N SER A 207 14.69 15.14 -14.14
CA SER A 207 15.29 16.03 -13.14
C SER A 207 15.71 15.36 -11.84
N LYS A 208 15.19 14.15 -11.55
CA LYS A 208 15.44 13.45 -10.28
C LYS A 208 15.11 11.96 -10.41
N THR A 209 15.78 11.16 -9.58
CA THR A 209 15.36 9.80 -9.30
C THR A 209 14.48 9.81 -8.06
N LYS A 210 13.27 9.28 -8.17
CA LYS A 210 12.39 9.08 -7.01
C LYS A 210 12.38 7.63 -6.59
N PHE A 211 12.39 7.42 -5.29
CA PHE A 211 12.36 6.12 -4.64
C PHE A 211 11.14 6.01 -3.73
N ILE A 212 10.51 4.86 -3.74
CA ILE A 212 9.47 4.47 -2.78
C ILE A 212 9.96 3.20 -2.10
N PHE A 213 10.16 3.28 -0.79
CA PHE A 213 10.43 2.14 0.04
C PHE A 213 9.12 1.52 0.52
N LEU A 214 9.01 0.21 0.36
CA LEU A 214 7.95 -0.64 0.88
C LEU A 214 8.58 -1.68 1.81
N PRO A 215 8.21 -1.74 3.10
CA PRO A 215 8.69 -2.76 4.02
C PRO A 215 8.10 -4.12 3.67
N ALA A 216 8.81 -5.21 4.03
CA ALA A 216 8.19 -6.53 3.92
C ALA A 216 7.04 -6.62 4.91
N THR A 217 5.90 -7.05 4.42
CA THR A 217 4.77 -7.40 5.25
C THR A 217 4.02 -8.56 4.63
N ASN A 218 3.22 -9.23 5.45
CA ASN A 218 2.32 -10.28 5.00
C ASN A 218 0.96 -9.72 4.54
N ASP A 219 0.61 -8.50 4.99
CA ASP A 219 -0.69 -7.87 4.81
C ASP A 219 -0.51 -6.36 4.59
N LEU A 220 -0.02 -5.97 3.40
CA LEU A 220 0.11 -4.54 3.06
C LEU A 220 -1.28 -3.88 3.18
N TYR A 221 -1.47 -2.97 4.15
CA TYR A 221 -2.56 -1.99 4.11
C TYR A 221 -2.56 -1.20 2.78
N PHE A 222 -1.39 -1.14 2.16
CA PHE A 222 -1.07 -0.52 0.89
C PHE A 222 -1.05 -1.55 -0.25
N HIS A 223 -2.16 -2.25 -0.52
CA HIS A 223 -2.19 -3.29 -1.56
C HIS A 223 -2.89 -2.86 -2.85
N ASN A 224 -2.09 -2.76 -3.90
CA ASN A 224 -2.26 -3.45 -5.18
C ASN A 224 -0.93 -3.36 -5.94
N GLU A 225 -0.37 -4.50 -6.37
CA GLU A 225 0.79 -4.52 -7.27
C GLU A 225 0.55 -3.53 -8.42
N GLY A 226 1.45 -2.56 -8.59
CA GLY A 226 1.35 -1.56 -9.65
C GLY A 226 0.35 -0.42 -9.42
N THR A 227 -0.17 -0.20 -8.21
CA THR A 227 -1.04 0.97 -7.93
C THR A 227 -0.35 2.17 -7.32
N ILE A 228 0.87 1.99 -6.81
CA ILE A 228 1.67 3.11 -6.34
C ILE A 228 2.22 3.84 -7.56
N GLU A 229 1.90 5.12 -7.70
CA GLU A 229 2.36 5.94 -8.81
C GLU A 229 2.92 7.28 -8.33
N PHE A 230 3.95 7.78 -9.03
CA PHE A 230 4.38 9.17 -8.87
C PHE A 230 3.41 10.12 -9.59
N LEU A 231 3.03 11.22 -8.93
CA LEU A 231 2.09 12.22 -9.48
C LEU A 231 2.71 13.04 -10.63
N ASP A 232 4.04 13.10 -10.69
CA ASP A 232 4.80 13.94 -11.62
C ASP A 232 4.67 13.47 -13.09
N ASN A 233 4.10 12.28 -13.33
CA ASN A 233 3.90 11.71 -14.67
C ASN A 233 2.58 12.10 -15.35
N ASN A 234 1.77 13.02 -14.81
CA ASN A 234 0.56 13.43 -15.53
C ASN A 234 0.06 14.87 -15.26
N PRO A 235 0.35 15.86 -16.13
CA PRO A 235 -0.32 17.17 -16.09
C PRO A 235 -1.85 17.07 -16.26
N LEU A 236 -2.37 15.95 -16.78
CA LEU A 236 -3.81 15.66 -16.80
C LEU A 236 -4.39 15.31 -15.42
N PHE A 237 -3.59 14.90 -14.44
CA PHE A 237 -4.09 14.57 -13.10
C PHE A 237 -4.58 15.82 -12.37
N PHE A 238 -3.80 16.90 -12.40
CA PHE A 238 -4.23 18.20 -11.88
C PHE A 238 -5.46 18.73 -12.63
N MET A 239 -5.52 18.62 -13.96
CA MET A 239 -6.70 19.04 -14.71
C MET A 239 -7.95 18.20 -14.41
N LYS A 240 -7.85 16.86 -14.35
CA LYS A 240 -8.99 15.97 -14.05
C LYS A 240 -9.47 16.09 -12.61
N PHE A 241 -8.56 16.31 -11.66
CA PHE A 241 -8.91 16.57 -10.26
C PHE A 241 -9.73 17.87 -10.12
N PHE A 242 -9.31 18.94 -10.81
CA PHE A 242 -10.05 20.20 -10.84
C PHE A 242 -11.36 20.13 -11.65
N GLU A 243 -11.44 19.33 -12.71
CA GLU A 243 -12.69 19.13 -13.46
C GLU A 243 -13.74 18.36 -12.65
N LYS A 244 -13.34 17.34 -11.88
CA LYS A 244 -14.24 16.67 -10.93
C LYS A 244 -14.73 17.64 -9.85
N PHE A 245 -13.87 18.52 -9.32
CA PHE A 245 -14.27 19.52 -8.31
C PHE A 245 -15.17 20.63 -8.86
N LYS A 246 -14.99 21.06 -10.11
CA LYS A 246 -15.86 22.04 -10.77
C LYS A 246 -17.31 21.56 -10.92
N PHE A 247 -17.53 20.24 -10.99
CA PHE A 247 -18.88 19.69 -11.07
C PHE A 247 -19.66 19.84 -9.74
N PHE A 248 -18.96 19.86 -8.59
CA PHE A 248 -19.58 20.00 -7.26
C PHE A 248 -19.86 21.45 -6.84
N MET A 249 -19.16 22.43 -7.42
CA MET A 249 -19.37 23.85 -7.09
C MET A 249 -20.40 24.57 -7.99
N ASN A 250 -21.05 23.84 -8.92
CA ASN A 250 -22.10 24.36 -9.80
C ASN A 250 -23.48 23.71 -9.54
N LEU A 251 -23.74 23.29 -8.30
CA LEU A 251 -25.09 22.93 -7.80
C LEU A 251 -25.49 23.86 -6.67
#